data_AF-A0A838EYX1-F1
#
_entry.id   AF-A0A838EYX1-F1
#
_cell.length_a   1.000
_cell.length_b   1.000
_cell.length_c   1.000
_cell.angle_alpha   90.00
_cell.angle_beta   90.00
_cell.angle_gamma   90.00
#
_symmetry.space_group_name_H-M   'P 1'
#
loop_
_entity.id
_entity.type
_entity.pdbx_description
1 polymer ?
#
loop_
_entity_poly.entity_id
_entity_poly.type
_entity_poly.pdbx_seq_one_letter_code
_entity_poly.pdbx_strand_id
1 'polypeptide(L)'
;MKTLLPFLFLINSAYSSPVKPERGLYVCKVGNDESICDQILKPVFKGEKLSTISVEYVGWCGSMGPYSYACHDNVCEDPGLRFEFQDAIHYRWENKQHGFHCKFEKK
;
A
#
# COMPACT_ATOMS: atom_id res chain seq x y z
N MET A 1 -13.88 -54.08 -1.76
CA MET A 1 -14.44 -52.71 -1.82
C MET A 1 -13.54 -51.81 -0.99
N LYS A 2 -12.86 -50.84 -1.60
CA LYS A 2 -11.95 -49.90 -0.91
C LYS A 2 -12.72 -48.63 -0.58
N THR A 3 -13.00 -48.42 0.69
CA THR A 3 -13.68 -47.22 1.19
C THR A 3 -12.66 -46.07 1.24
N LEU A 4 -12.81 -45.09 0.37
CA LEU A 4 -12.05 -43.84 0.39
C LEU A 4 -12.67 -42.91 1.44
N LEU A 5 -11.90 -42.57 2.48
CA LEU A 5 -12.25 -41.52 3.45
C LEU A 5 -12.07 -40.14 2.80
N PRO A 6 -13.02 -39.20 2.95
CA PRO A 6 -12.86 -37.84 2.48
C PRO A 6 -11.92 -37.08 3.42
N PHE A 7 -10.78 -36.65 2.89
CA PHE A 7 -9.88 -35.71 3.53
C PHE A 7 -10.57 -34.34 3.56
N LEU A 8 -11.08 -33.93 4.72
CA LEU A 8 -11.55 -32.55 4.92
C LEU A 8 -10.34 -31.61 4.85
N PHE A 9 -10.20 -30.93 3.71
CA PHE A 9 -9.33 -29.76 3.59
C PHE A 9 -9.99 -28.60 4.35
N LEU A 10 -9.58 -28.40 5.60
CA LEU A 10 -9.85 -27.18 6.36
C LEU A 10 -9.04 -26.06 5.71
N ILE A 11 -9.69 -25.29 4.84
CA ILE A 11 -9.14 -24.06 4.27
C ILE A 11 -9.04 -23.06 5.44
N ASN A 12 -7.85 -22.93 6.02
CA ASN A 12 -7.53 -21.82 6.92
C ASN A 12 -7.65 -20.53 6.10
N SER A 13 -8.80 -19.86 6.18
CA SER A 13 -8.91 -18.44 5.87
C SER A 13 -8.04 -17.71 6.90
N ALA A 14 -6.74 -17.58 6.62
CA ALA A 14 -5.86 -16.73 7.37
C ALA A 14 -6.40 -15.31 7.24
N TYR A 15 -7.16 -14.89 8.26
CA TYR A 15 -7.59 -13.51 8.42
C TYR A 15 -6.31 -12.71 8.64
N SER A 16 -5.76 -12.14 7.57
CA SER A 16 -4.58 -11.31 7.67
C SER A 16 -4.92 -10.12 8.56
N SER A 17 -4.18 -9.96 9.65
CA SER A 17 -4.36 -8.83 10.57
C SER A 17 -4.36 -7.51 9.80
N PRO A 18 -5.18 -6.52 10.20
CA PRO A 18 -5.23 -5.24 9.50
C PRO A 18 -3.84 -4.60 9.47
N VAL A 19 -3.37 -4.30 8.26
CA VAL A 19 -2.08 -3.62 8.06
C VAL A 19 -2.18 -2.20 8.61
N LYS A 20 -1.27 -1.84 9.52
CA LYS A 20 -1.20 -0.52 10.16
C LYS A 20 0.04 0.21 9.63
N PRO A 21 -0.02 0.86 8.46
CA PRO A 21 1.11 1.62 7.94
C PRO A 21 1.51 2.75 8.89
N GLU A 22 2.80 3.03 8.96
CA GLU A 22 3.34 4.07 9.81
C GLU A 22 3.43 5.41 9.09
N ARG A 23 3.33 6.48 9.86
CA ARG A 23 3.69 7.82 9.38
C ARG A 23 5.20 7.89 9.15
N GLY A 24 5.62 8.49 8.04
CA GLY A 24 7.05 8.70 7.78
C GLY A 24 7.37 9.11 6.36
N LEU A 25 8.66 9.28 6.11
CA LEU A 25 9.21 9.42 4.76
C LEU A 25 9.42 8.03 4.18
N TYR A 26 8.89 7.81 2.98
CA TYR A 26 9.01 6.58 2.24
C TYR A 26 9.77 6.85 0.95
N VAL A 27 10.69 5.96 0.64
CA VAL A 27 11.56 6.04 -0.52
C VAL A 27 11.23 4.91 -1.49
N CYS A 28 11.29 5.22 -2.78
CA CYS A 28 11.03 4.25 -3.82
C CYS A 28 12.22 3.28 -3.98
N LYS A 29 11.95 1.97 -4.05
CA LYS A 29 12.91 0.89 -4.30
C LYS A 29 12.60 0.27 -5.67
N VAL A 30 13.36 0.68 -6.68
CA VAL A 30 13.38 0.05 -8.02
C VAL A 30 14.84 -0.14 -8.44
N GLY A 31 15.12 -1.20 -9.18
CA GLY A 31 16.47 -1.54 -9.65
C GLY A 31 16.94 -0.79 -10.91
N ASN A 32 16.12 0.12 -11.46
CA ASN A 32 16.30 0.66 -12.82
C ASN A 32 16.47 2.21 -12.87
N ASP A 33 16.85 2.86 -11.76
CA ASP A 33 17.10 4.33 -11.70
C ASP A 33 15.93 5.25 -12.18
N GLU A 34 14.69 4.75 -12.22
CA GLU A 34 13.52 5.59 -12.50
C GLU A 34 13.29 6.57 -11.34
N SER A 35 13.34 7.87 -11.65
CA SER A 35 13.11 8.92 -10.66
C SER A 35 11.63 9.03 -10.32
N ILE A 36 11.24 8.44 -9.18
CA ILE A 36 9.96 8.72 -8.51
C ILE A 36 10.30 9.50 -7.25
N CYS A 37 9.56 10.57 -6.98
CA CYS A 37 9.75 11.35 -5.77
C CYS A 37 9.48 10.53 -4.51
N ASP A 38 10.30 10.77 -3.49
CA ASP A 38 10.03 10.33 -2.13
C ASP A 38 8.68 10.89 -1.65
N GLN A 39 8.04 10.17 -0.73
CA GLN A 39 6.69 10.49 -0.27
C GLN A 39 6.63 10.50 1.25
N ILE A 40 6.09 11.56 1.85
CA ILE A 40 5.69 11.55 3.25
C ILE A 40 4.26 11.00 3.32
N LEU A 41 4.10 9.83 3.94
CA LEU A 41 2.80 9.25 4.22
C LEU A 41 2.30 9.66 5.61
N LYS A 42 1.03 10.06 5.66
CA LYS A 42 0.28 10.40 6.88
C LYS A 42 -1.00 9.55 6.91
N PRO A 43 -0.94 8.32 7.45
CA PRO A 43 -2.12 7.46 7.57
C PRO A 43 -3.09 7.98 8.62
N VAL A 44 -4.38 7.86 8.34
CA VAL A 44 -5.50 8.25 9.21
C VAL A 44 -6.37 7.03 9.45
N PHE A 45 -6.56 6.69 10.73
CA PHE A 45 -7.31 5.52 11.15
C PHE A 45 -8.66 5.90 11.76
N LYS A 46 -9.69 5.07 11.51
CA LYS A 46 -10.97 5.10 12.21
C LYS A 46 -11.11 3.81 13.00
N GLY A 47 -10.83 3.87 14.29
CA GLY A 47 -10.61 2.67 15.11
C GLY A 47 -9.36 1.93 14.60
N GLU A 48 -9.49 0.64 14.29
CA GLU A 48 -8.38 -0.17 13.76
C GLU A 48 -8.25 -0.15 12.24
N LYS A 49 -9.19 0.50 11.54
CA LYS A 49 -9.23 0.50 10.07
C LYS A 49 -8.51 1.72 9.50
N LEU A 50 -7.63 1.49 8.55
CA LEU A 50 -7.06 2.55 7.72
C LEU A 50 -8.20 3.18 6.90
N SER A 51 -8.43 4.48 7.06
CA SER A 51 -9.54 5.20 6.40
C SER A 51 -9.05 6.08 5.27
N THR A 52 -7.89 6.71 5.44
CA THR A 52 -7.35 7.68 4.49
C THR A 52 -5.84 7.72 4.64
N ILE A 53 -5.13 7.99 3.55
CA ILE A 53 -3.73 8.43 3.61
C ILE A 53 -3.64 9.83 3.02
N SER A 54 -2.87 10.70 3.66
CA SER A 54 -2.39 11.93 3.03
C SER A 54 -0.95 11.74 2.59
N VAL A 55 -0.66 12.13 1.35
CA VAL A 55 0.62 11.94 0.66
C VAL A 55 1.18 13.30 0.28
N GLU A 56 2.37 13.60 0.78
CA GLU A 56 3.16 14.75 0.33
C GLU A 56 4.35 14.25 -0.47
N TYR A 57 4.50 14.75 -1.68
CA TYR A 57 5.66 14.45 -2.49
C TYR A 57 6.85 15.31 -2.04
N VAL A 58 8.07 14.77 -2.15
CA VAL A 58 9.31 15.44 -1.73
C VAL A 58 10.25 15.56 -2.93
N GLY A 59 10.99 16.66 -2.99
CA GLY A 59 11.94 16.93 -4.07
C GLY A 59 11.29 17.69 -5.23
N TRP A 60 11.67 17.35 -6.46
CA TRP A 60 11.28 18.10 -7.67
C TRP A 60 9.78 18.11 -7.93
N CYS A 61 9.03 17.15 -7.39
CA CYS A 61 7.57 17.12 -7.49
C CYS A 61 6.84 17.52 -6.18
N GLY A 62 7.54 18.13 -5.22
CA GLY A 62 6.93 18.51 -3.94
C GLY A 62 5.83 19.59 -4.03
N SER A 63 5.81 20.37 -5.12
CA SER A 63 4.72 21.32 -5.41
C SER A 63 3.43 20.65 -5.85
N MET A 64 3.43 19.33 -6.09
CA MET A 64 2.26 18.63 -6.58
C MET A 64 1.23 18.35 -5.48
N GLY A 65 1.57 18.29 -4.19
CA GLY A 65 0.64 17.89 -3.11
C GLY A 65 0.70 18.77 -1.86
N PRO A 66 -0.07 18.47 -0.78
CA PRO A 66 -0.59 17.14 -0.41
C PRO A 66 -1.86 16.69 -1.15
N TYR A 67 -1.96 15.37 -1.36
CA TYR A 67 -3.19 14.69 -1.77
C TYR A 67 -3.71 13.79 -0.66
N SER A 68 -5.01 13.49 -0.68
CA SER A 68 -5.63 12.54 0.24
C SER A 68 -6.36 11.45 -0.54
N TYR A 69 -6.13 10.20 -0.16
CA TYR A 69 -6.69 9.02 -0.83
C TYR A 69 -7.52 8.23 0.18
N ALA A 70 -8.79 8.00 -0.15
CA ALA A 70 -9.67 7.15 0.65
C ALA A 70 -9.19 5.70 0.58
N CYS A 71 -9.36 4.98 1.69
CA CYS A 71 -8.88 3.60 1.82
C CYS A 71 -10.03 2.64 2.09
N HIS A 72 -9.92 1.45 1.50
CA HIS A 72 -10.73 0.28 1.78
C HIS A 72 -9.76 -0.86 2.14
N ASP A 73 -9.84 -1.32 3.39
CA ASP A 73 -8.89 -2.26 3.99
C ASP A 73 -7.44 -1.76 3.92
N ASN A 74 -6.54 -2.49 3.25
CA ASN A 74 -5.13 -2.14 3.08
C ASN A 74 -4.82 -1.49 1.73
N VAL A 75 -5.84 -1.03 1.01
CA VAL A 75 -5.71 -0.39 -0.30
C VAL A 75 -6.29 1.02 -0.24
N CYS A 76 -5.53 2.01 -0.72
CA CYS A 76 -6.02 3.36 -0.95
C CYS A 76 -5.89 3.69 -2.43
N GLU A 77 -6.96 4.17 -3.06
CA GLU A 77 -6.96 4.39 -4.50
C GLU A 77 -7.80 5.60 -4.93
N ASP A 78 -7.44 6.13 -6.09
CA ASP A 78 -8.13 7.16 -6.89
C ASP A 78 -8.03 6.70 -8.37
N PRO A 79 -8.87 7.14 -9.32
CA PRO A 79 -8.97 6.52 -10.65
C PRO A 79 -7.65 6.35 -11.45
N GLY A 80 -6.58 7.05 -11.10
CA GLY A 80 -5.24 6.88 -11.70
C GLY A 80 -4.15 6.35 -10.77
N LEU A 81 -4.40 6.23 -9.46
CA LEU A 81 -3.38 5.97 -8.44
C LEU A 81 -3.83 4.88 -7.47
N ARG A 82 -2.90 4.00 -7.09
CA ARG A 82 -3.17 2.93 -6.12
C ARG A 82 -2.00 2.74 -5.17
N PHE A 83 -2.33 2.61 -3.90
CA PHE A 83 -1.44 2.31 -2.79
C PHE A 83 -1.90 1.00 -2.17
N GLU A 84 -1.02 0.01 -2.07
CA GLU A 84 -1.31 -1.29 -1.47
C GLU A 84 -0.30 -1.60 -0.37
N PHE A 85 -0.76 -1.55 0.88
CA PHE A 85 0.07 -1.72 2.06
C PHE A 85 0.34 -3.21 2.32
N GLN A 86 1.62 -3.57 2.38
CA GLN A 86 2.09 -4.93 2.64
C GLN A 86 2.28 -5.14 4.15
N ASP A 87 2.88 -4.16 4.81
CA ASP A 87 3.09 -4.14 6.25
C ASP A 87 3.18 -2.68 6.75
N ALA A 88 3.69 -2.49 7.97
CA ALA A 88 3.79 -1.19 8.62
C ALA A 88 4.75 -0.20 7.90
N ILE A 89 5.72 -0.70 7.14
CA ILE A 89 6.81 0.10 6.56
C ILE A 89 7.00 -0.13 5.05
N HIS A 90 6.24 -1.04 4.43
CA HIS A 90 6.28 -1.30 3.00
C HIS A 90 4.91 -1.14 2.33
N TYR A 91 4.89 -0.48 1.16
CA TYR A 91 3.72 -0.47 0.29
C TYR A 91 4.11 -0.49 -1.20
N ARG A 92 3.20 -0.99 -2.04
CA ARG A 92 3.28 -0.84 -3.48
C ARG A 92 2.55 0.43 -3.90
N TRP A 93 3.19 1.26 -4.70
CA TRP A 93 2.61 2.41 -5.36
C TRP A 93 2.47 2.15 -6.85
N GLU A 94 1.34 2.52 -7.43
CA GLU A 94 1.05 2.39 -8.84
C GLU A 94 0.41 3.68 -9.36
N ASN A 95 0.95 4.20 -10.46
CA ASN A 95 0.35 5.29 -11.23
C ASN A 95 -0.02 4.75 -12.62
N LYS A 96 -1.30 4.39 -12.77
CA LYS A 96 -1.86 3.76 -13.97
C LYS A 96 -1.83 4.70 -15.17
N GLN A 97 -2.01 5.99 -14.95
CA GLN A 97 -2.04 6.99 -16.03
C GLN A 97 -0.68 7.09 -16.73
N HIS A 98 0.40 6.89 -15.99
CA HIS A 98 1.76 7.03 -16.51
C HIS A 98 2.54 5.71 -16.56
N GLY A 99 1.91 4.58 -16.21
CA GLY A 99 2.54 3.25 -16.25
C GLY A 99 3.61 3.00 -15.19
N PHE A 100 3.69 3.84 -14.15
CA PHE A 100 4.71 3.69 -13.10
C PHE A 100 4.27 2.74 -11.99
N HIS A 101 5.22 1.96 -11.48
CA HIS A 101 5.03 1.12 -10.31
C HIS A 101 6.31 1.11 -9.47
N CYS A 102 6.17 1.17 -8.16
CA CYS A 102 7.31 1.11 -7.25
C CYS A 102 6.96 0.46 -5.92
N LYS A 103 7.92 -0.22 -5.29
CA LYS A 103 7.83 -0.60 -3.89
C LYS A 103 8.46 0.49 -3.04
N PHE A 104 7.69 1.09 -2.16
CA PHE A 104 8.17 2.08 -1.20
C PHE A 104 8.48 1.43 0.15
N GLU A 105 9.57 1.87 0.76
CA GLU A 105 10.00 1.46 2.10
C GLU A 105 10.22 2.70 2.96
N LYS A 106 9.85 2.64 4.24
CA LYS A 106 10.10 3.71 5.20
C LYS A 106 11.61 3.92 5.38
N LYS A 107 12.06 5.17 5.29
CA LYS A 107 13.44 5.57 5.56
C LYS A 107 13.76 5.61 7.04
#